data_AF-A0A960QWE5-F1
#
_entry.id   AF-A0A960QWE5-F1
#
_cell.length_a   1.000
_cell.length_b   1.000
_cell.length_c   1.000
_cell.angle_alpha   90.00
_cell.angle_beta   90.00
_cell.angle_gamma   90.00
#
_symmetry.space_group_name_H-M   'P 1'
#
loop_
_entity.id
_entity.type
_entity.pdbx_description
1 polymer ?
#
loop_
_entity_poly.entity_id
_entity_poly.type
_entity_poly.pdbx_seq_one_letter_code
_entity_poly.pdbx_strand_id
1 'polypeptide(L)'
;MFERALLSDPLCRPEDLGLPIPDLPHAVSMCLPTWADVIGYEERDPRVMGRLACGYPRFVLHPELGELCASAEAEFGRKDEKALVFPSLGAAWRAADFVKRRSSAKCRLESYGWEGLTVLLVENAGFESAWKVWQHGGEIVSSRQAECALTDEPLPEDLATEGAEARERIRTRLGILTGESPDDIFLFSSGMAAIAAVHRAVLAIRSGLPTVQVEFPYVDALKVQQHFGQSGAIDLSVAPQGGVEEIGALLAGGQDIAAVFSEAPSNPLLRTADLTGLRALLEQRGIPLIV
;
A
#
# COMPACT_ATOMS: atom_id res chain seq x y z
N MET A 1 23.16 19.66 9.48
CA MET A 1 22.27 18.95 10.41
C MET A 1 23.11 17.86 11.05
N PHE A 2 23.25 17.84 12.38
CA PHE A 2 24.13 16.87 13.04
C PHE A 2 23.42 15.51 13.08
N GLU A 3 23.91 14.55 12.34
CA GLU A 3 23.39 13.19 12.33
C GLU A 3 23.61 12.58 13.73
N ARG A 4 22.52 12.38 14.47
CA ARG A 4 22.55 11.78 15.81
C ARG A 4 22.99 10.33 15.68
N ALA A 5 24.09 9.96 16.33
CA ALA A 5 24.58 8.59 16.32
C ALA A 5 23.68 7.69 17.17
N LEU A 6 22.66 7.08 16.55
CA LEU A 6 21.58 6.34 17.24
C LEU A 6 22.08 5.15 18.08
N LEU A 7 23.25 4.60 17.79
CA LEU A 7 23.85 3.52 18.58
C LEU A 7 24.33 3.99 19.97
N SER A 8 24.85 5.21 20.05
CA SER A 8 25.38 5.80 21.30
C SER A 8 24.43 6.78 21.95
N ASP A 9 23.51 7.36 21.18
CA ASP A 9 22.53 8.33 21.62
C ASP A 9 21.17 8.05 20.95
N PRO A 10 20.44 7.01 21.40
CA PRO A 10 19.19 6.60 20.79
C PRO A 10 18.06 7.60 21.05
N LEU A 11 17.11 7.65 20.12
CA LEU A 11 15.86 8.41 20.24
C LEU A 11 14.92 7.71 21.23
N CYS A 12 15.12 7.93 22.52
CA CYS A 12 14.40 7.27 23.61
C CYS A 12 13.97 8.22 24.74
N ARG A 13 14.23 9.53 24.61
CA ARG A 13 13.87 10.53 25.61
C ARG A 13 12.49 11.12 25.30
N PRO A 14 11.69 11.54 26.31
CA PRO A 14 10.36 12.13 26.06
C PRO A 14 10.36 13.31 25.08
N GLU A 15 11.42 14.11 25.06
CA GLU A 15 11.61 15.22 24.12
C GLU A 15 11.76 14.76 22.65
N ASP A 16 12.15 13.51 22.43
CA ASP A 16 12.33 12.94 21.09
C ASP A 16 10.99 12.62 20.39
N LEU A 17 9.87 12.68 21.12
CA LEU A 17 8.54 12.35 20.61
C LEU A 17 8.21 13.14 19.33
N GLY A 18 7.91 12.39 18.27
CA GLY A 18 7.48 12.89 16.97
C GLY A 18 8.62 13.34 16.05
N LEU A 19 9.88 13.27 16.50
CA LEU A 19 11.03 13.58 15.65
C LEU A 19 11.10 12.62 14.45
N PRO A 20 11.39 13.13 13.23
CA PRO A 20 11.55 12.30 12.04
C PRO A 20 12.73 11.33 12.15
N ILE A 21 12.56 10.13 11.56
CA ILE A 21 13.60 9.10 11.50
C ILE A 21 13.77 8.61 10.04
N PRO A 22 14.95 8.80 9.41
CA PRO A 22 16.04 9.67 9.86
C PRO A 22 15.60 11.14 9.90
N ASP A 23 16.36 12.01 10.58
CA ASP A 23 16.11 13.46 10.58
C ASP A 23 16.54 14.07 9.23
N LEU A 24 15.72 13.83 8.20
CA LEU A 24 15.91 14.27 6.82
C LEU A 24 14.57 14.74 6.23
N PRO A 25 14.59 15.62 5.21
CA PRO A 25 13.36 16.23 4.66
C PRO A 25 12.29 15.23 4.20
N HIS A 26 12.70 14.04 3.75
CA HIS A 26 11.81 13.01 3.22
C HIS A 26 11.56 11.85 4.19
N ALA A 27 11.71 12.09 5.49
CA ALA A 27 11.46 11.08 6.50
C ALA A 27 10.01 10.58 6.46
N VAL A 28 9.85 9.27 6.63
CA VAL A 28 8.54 8.58 6.58
C VAL A 28 8.28 7.77 7.84
N SER A 29 9.05 8.04 8.89
CA SER A 29 8.95 7.42 10.20
C SER A 29 9.22 8.48 11.26
N MET A 30 8.71 8.24 12.46
CA MET A 30 8.80 9.18 13.58
C MET A 30 9.07 8.45 14.89
N CYS A 31 9.70 9.13 15.84
CA CYS A 31 10.02 8.56 17.13
C CYS A 31 8.79 8.51 18.05
N LEU A 32 8.51 7.33 18.59
CA LEU A 32 7.61 7.10 19.73
C LEU A 32 8.46 6.55 20.89
N PRO A 33 9.06 7.42 21.73
CA PRO A 33 10.17 7.05 22.61
C PRO A 33 9.74 6.19 23.82
N THR A 34 8.47 6.30 24.24
CA THR A 34 7.96 5.55 25.39
C THR A 34 6.75 4.69 25.03
N TRP A 35 6.48 3.66 25.83
CA TRP A 35 5.28 2.82 25.62
C TRP A 35 3.98 3.62 25.73
N ALA A 36 3.95 4.65 26.58
CA ALA A 36 2.81 5.55 26.68
C ALA A 36 2.59 6.37 25.39
N ASP A 37 3.65 6.67 24.64
CA ASP A 37 3.54 7.31 23.32
C ASP A 37 3.03 6.36 22.26
N VAL A 38 3.42 5.08 22.31
CA VAL A 38 2.87 4.04 21.42
C VAL A 38 1.37 3.85 21.66
N ILE A 39 0.94 3.71 22.93
CA ILE A 39 -0.47 3.62 23.27
C ILE A 39 -1.20 4.90 22.82
N GLY A 40 -0.65 6.09 23.12
CA GLY A 40 -1.27 7.35 22.73
C GLY A 40 -1.37 7.54 21.21
N TYR A 41 -0.43 7.00 20.43
CA TYR A 41 -0.53 6.98 18.97
C TYR A 41 -1.73 6.13 18.50
N GLU A 42 -1.86 4.91 19.03
CA GLU A 42 -2.96 4.00 18.68
C GLU A 42 -4.34 4.53 19.13
N GLU A 43 -4.41 5.13 20.32
CA GLU A 43 -5.63 5.72 20.87
C GLU A 43 -5.93 7.14 20.35
N ARG A 44 -5.06 7.69 19.50
CA ARG A 44 -5.15 9.05 18.95
C ARG A 44 -5.17 10.15 20.01
N ASP A 45 -4.39 10.00 21.08
CA ASP A 45 -4.18 11.01 22.12
C ASP A 45 -3.65 12.32 21.49
N PRO A 46 -4.34 13.47 21.67
CA PRO A 46 -3.89 14.77 21.16
C PRO A 46 -2.47 15.15 21.56
N ARG A 47 -1.99 14.72 22.74
CA ARG A 47 -0.61 14.96 23.20
C ARG A 47 0.44 14.32 22.27
N VAL A 48 0.14 13.14 21.74
CA VAL A 48 1.00 12.41 20.81
C VAL A 48 0.79 12.89 19.39
N MET A 49 -0.47 12.91 18.94
CA MET A 49 -0.82 13.25 17.55
C MET A 49 -0.37 14.67 17.18
N GLY A 50 -0.45 15.63 18.11
CA GLY A 50 0.00 16.99 17.88
C GLY A 50 1.52 17.18 17.80
N ARG A 51 2.32 16.13 18.04
CA ARG A 51 3.79 16.18 18.01
C ARG A 51 4.40 15.52 16.78
N LEU A 52 3.61 14.76 16.00
CA LEU A 52 4.12 14.00 14.86
C LEU A 52 4.44 14.96 13.70
N ALA A 53 5.72 15.07 13.33
CA ALA A 53 6.13 15.89 12.18
C ALA A 53 5.84 15.20 10.84
N CYS A 54 5.87 13.88 10.83
CA CYS A 54 5.56 13.03 9.69
C CYS A 54 5.05 11.68 10.20
N GLY A 55 4.77 10.76 9.29
CA GLY A 55 4.51 9.39 9.66
C GLY A 55 4.53 8.46 8.47
N TYR A 56 4.14 7.22 8.73
CA TYR A 56 4.14 6.21 7.69
C TYR A 56 3.16 6.60 6.57
N PRO A 57 3.57 6.66 5.27
CA PRO A 57 2.86 7.43 4.23
C PRO A 57 1.45 6.94 3.88
N ARG A 58 1.10 5.72 4.31
CA ARG A 58 -0.24 5.14 4.13
C ARG A 58 -1.23 5.58 5.21
N PHE A 59 -0.74 6.02 6.37
CA PHE A 59 -1.57 6.44 7.51
C PHE A 59 -1.49 7.94 7.77
N VAL A 60 -0.34 8.55 7.45
CA VAL A 60 -0.09 9.98 7.62
C VAL A 60 0.38 10.54 6.29
N LEU A 61 -0.25 11.61 5.84
CA LEU A 61 0.18 12.30 4.63
C LEU A 61 1.51 13.04 4.93
N HIS A 62 2.53 12.81 4.10
CA HIS A 62 3.80 13.52 4.24
C HIS A 62 3.59 15.04 4.02
N PRO A 63 4.30 15.94 4.73
CA PRO A 63 4.15 17.39 4.58
C PRO A 63 4.18 17.90 3.13
N GLU A 64 5.23 17.58 2.37
CA GLU A 64 5.36 17.89 0.93
C GLU A 64 4.14 17.45 0.11
N LEU A 65 3.59 16.27 0.43
CA LEU A 65 2.45 15.74 -0.28
C LEU A 65 1.14 16.42 0.14
N GLY A 66 1.08 16.92 1.39
CA GLY A 66 0.01 17.79 1.87
C GLY A 66 -0.01 19.11 1.14
N GLU A 67 1.15 19.73 0.99
CA GLU A 67 1.29 20.94 0.20
C GLU A 67 0.97 20.72 -1.27
N LEU A 68 1.39 19.58 -1.84
CA LEU A 68 1.05 19.19 -3.21
C LEU A 68 -0.47 19.03 -3.39
N CYS A 69 -1.14 18.32 -2.48
CA CYS A 69 -2.60 18.15 -2.53
C CYS A 69 -3.33 19.48 -2.32
N ALA A 70 -2.86 20.33 -1.42
CA ALA A 70 -3.45 21.64 -1.15
C ALA A 70 -3.30 22.59 -2.36
N SER A 71 -2.14 22.57 -3.01
CA SER A 71 -1.88 23.34 -4.24
C SER A 71 -2.78 22.87 -5.38
N ALA A 72 -2.92 21.55 -5.57
CA ALA A 72 -3.85 21.00 -6.55
C ALA A 72 -5.33 21.31 -6.22
N GLU A 73 -5.72 21.32 -4.94
CA GLU A 73 -7.06 21.72 -4.51
C GLU A 73 -7.32 23.21 -4.79
N ALA A 74 -6.34 24.07 -4.56
CA ALA A 74 -6.44 25.50 -4.84
C ALA A 74 -6.52 25.81 -6.35
N GLU A 75 -5.77 25.07 -7.17
CA GLU A 75 -5.72 25.27 -8.62
C GLU A 75 -6.95 24.71 -9.32
N PHE A 76 -7.30 23.46 -9.02
CA PHE A 76 -8.36 22.77 -9.76
C PHE A 76 -9.67 22.69 -9.01
N GLY A 77 -9.66 22.69 -7.68
CA GLY A 77 -10.81 22.34 -6.84
C GLY A 77 -12.01 23.25 -7.03
N ARG A 78 -13.21 22.65 -6.92
CA ARG A 78 -14.48 23.39 -6.86
C ARG A 78 -15.02 23.35 -5.44
N LYS A 79 -16.09 24.11 -5.22
CA LYS A 79 -16.83 24.07 -3.96
C LYS A 79 -17.22 22.62 -3.62
N ASP A 80 -16.96 22.23 -2.38
CA ASP A 80 -17.26 20.92 -1.81
C ASP A 80 -16.44 19.73 -2.39
N GLU A 81 -15.33 20.01 -3.08
CA GLU A 81 -14.37 18.99 -3.53
C GLU A 81 -13.09 19.01 -2.68
N LYS A 82 -12.41 17.86 -2.67
CA LYS A 82 -11.07 17.65 -2.14
C LYS A 82 -10.15 17.07 -3.20
N ALA A 83 -8.86 17.41 -3.12
CA ALA A 83 -7.84 16.89 -4.02
C ALA A 83 -6.97 15.81 -3.35
N LEU A 84 -6.68 14.75 -4.10
CA LEU A 84 -5.64 13.76 -3.79
C LEU A 84 -4.80 13.52 -5.04
N VAL A 85 -3.48 13.60 -4.93
CA VAL A 85 -2.58 13.47 -6.09
C VAL A 85 -1.99 12.06 -6.16
N PHE A 86 -2.16 11.39 -7.30
CA PHE A 86 -1.70 10.02 -7.54
C PHE A 86 -0.51 10.00 -8.54
N PRO A 87 0.36 8.97 -8.47
CA PRO A 87 1.58 8.91 -9.26
C PRO A 87 1.36 8.62 -10.75
N SER A 88 0.11 8.32 -11.16
CA SER A 88 -0.24 8.10 -12.57
C SER A 88 -1.74 8.23 -12.80
N LEU A 89 -2.10 8.47 -14.06
CA LEU A 89 -3.49 8.41 -14.52
C LEU A 89 -4.18 7.09 -14.14
N GLY A 90 -3.47 5.96 -14.28
CA GLY A 90 -3.99 4.65 -13.95
C GLY A 90 -4.33 4.50 -12.46
N ALA A 91 -3.47 4.99 -11.57
CA ALA A 91 -3.71 4.97 -10.13
C ALA A 91 -4.91 5.87 -9.75
N ALA A 92 -4.98 7.08 -10.30
CA ALA A 92 -6.09 7.99 -10.08
C ALA A 92 -7.43 7.43 -10.59
N TRP A 93 -7.43 6.77 -11.75
CA TRP A 93 -8.61 6.09 -12.29
C TRP A 93 -9.11 4.98 -11.39
N ARG A 94 -8.21 4.14 -10.86
CA ARG A 94 -8.60 3.08 -9.90
C ARG A 94 -9.23 3.68 -8.65
N ALA A 95 -8.70 4.79 -8.16
CA ALA A 95 -9.28 5.50 -7.02
C ALA A 95 -10.68 6.07 -7.35
N ALA A 96 -10.84 6.73 -8.49
CA ALA A 96 -12.13 7.27 -8.93
C ALA A 96 -13.18 6.16 -9.13
N ASP A 97 -12.80 5.05 -9.76
CA ASP A 97 -13.67 3.89 -9.95
C ASP A 97 -14.10 3.27 -8.61
N PHE A 98 -13.18 3.14 -7.65
CA PHE A 98 -13.50 2.68 -6.30
C PHE A 98 -14.50 3.62 -5.59
N VAL A 99 -14.28 4.94 -5.64
CA VAL A 99 -15.21 5.91 -5.05
C VAL A 99 -16.60 5.77 -5.66
N LYS A 100 -16.71 5.66 -6.99
CA LYS A 100 -18.00 5.48 -7.70
C LYS A 100 -18.72 4.20 -7.31
N ARG A 101 -17.99 3.13 -6.98
CA ARG A 101 -18.57 1.85 -6.54
C ARG A 101 -19.02 1.85 -5.08
N ARG A 102 -18.38 2.67 -4.24
CA ARG A 102 -18.58 2.67 -2.77
C ARG A 102 -19.40 3.85 -2.26
N SER A 103 -19.61 4.87 -3.09
CA SER A 103 -20.35 6.09 -2.77
C SER A 103 -21.05 6.63 -4.01
N SER A 104 -22.02 7.52 -3.81
CA SER A 104 -22.64 8.29 -4.89
C SER A 104 -21.85 9.57 -5.26
N ALA A 105 -20.66 9.75 -4.68
CA ALA A 105 -19.85 10.95 -4.88
C ALA A 105 -19.33 11.04 -6.32
N LYS A 106 -19.30 12.26 -6.85
CA LYS A 106 -18.68 12.53 -8.15
C LYS A 106 -17.17 12.65 -8.02
N CYS A 107 -16.49 12.22 -9.07
CA CYS A 107 -15.05 12.34 -9.22
C CYS A 107 -14.71 12.89 -10.60
N ARG A 108 -13.64 13.66 -10.68
CA ARG A 108 -12.96 14.03 -11.92
C ARG A 108 -11.45 13.95 -11.75
N LEU A 109 -10.76 13.83 -12.86
CA LEU A 109 -9.31 13.70 -12.91
C LEU A 109 -8.74 14.88 -13.66
N GLU A 110 -7.64 15.44 -13.16
CA GLU A 110 -6.86 16.48 -13.84
C GLU A 110 -5.39 16.05 -13.90
N SER A 111 -4.71 16.39 -15.00
CA SER A 111 -3.25 16.25 -15.07
C SER A 111 -2.61 17.33 -14.21
N TYR A 112 -1.52 17.02 -13.53
CA TYR A 112 -0.84 18.01 -12.68
C TYR A 112 0.67 17.89 -12.76
N GLY A 113 1.34 18.96 -13.20
CA GLY A 113 2.79 19.00 -13.31
C GLY A 113 3.39 17.89 -14.19
N TRP A 114 4.50 17.32 -13.71
CA TRP A 114 5.39 16.41 -14.42
C TRP A 114 5.06 14.93 -14.21
N GLU A 115 5.75 14.06 -14.96
CA GLU A 115 5.81 12.60 -14.76
C GLU A 115 4.45 11.86 -14.72
N GLY A 116 3.40 12.45 -15.27
CA GLY A 116 2.07 11.83 -15.33
C GLY A 116 1.32 11.83 -13.99
N LEU A 117 1.74 12.66 -13.03
CA LEU A 117 0.97 12.91 -11.81
C LEU A 117 -0.46 13.34 -12.18
N THR A 118 -1.43 12.78 -11.47
CA THR A 118 -2.85 12.99 -11.75
C THR A 118 -3.60 13.27 -10.46
N VAL A 119 -4.36 14.36 -10.45
CA VAL A 119 -5.19 14.77 -9.32
C VAL A 119 -6.55 14.07 -9.43
N LEU A 120 -6.96 13.41 -8.37
CA LEU A 120 -8.34 13.03 -8.13
C LEU A 120 -9.02 14.15 -7.37
N LEU A 121 -10.01 14.79 -8.00
CA LEU A 121 -10.92 15.71 -7.33
C LEU A 121 -12.20 14.94 -7.01
N VAL A 122 -12.57 14.91 -5.74
CA VAL A 122 -13.68 14.11 -5.21
C VAL A 122 -14.56 14.97 -4.31
N GLU A 123 -15.88 14.86 -4.44
CA GLU A 123 -16.79 15.52 -3.49
C GLU A 123 -16.49 15.06 -2.05
N ASN A 124 -16.68 15.94 -1.07
CA ASN A 124 -16.40 15.66 0.36
C ASN A 124 -16.94 14.30 0.84
N ALA A 125 -18.14 13.91 0.38
CA ALA A 125 -18.78 12.64 0.73
C ALA A 125 -18.03 11.39 0.23
N GLY A 126 -17.19 11.52 -0.81
CA GLY A 126 -16.38 10.44 -1.38
C GLY A 126 -14.95 10.37 -0.87
N PHE A 127 -14.50 11.37 -0.10
CA PHE A 127 -13.10 11.48 0.30
C PHE A 127 -12.63 10.29 1.15
N GLU A 128 -13.45 9.79 2.08
CA GLU A 128 -13.10 8.61 2.88
C GLU A 128 -12.87 7.36 2.00
N SER A 129 -13.64 7.20 0.91
CA SER A 129 -13.45 6.11 -0.04
C SER A 129 -12.15 6.28 -0.84
N ALA A 130 -11.85 7.51 -1.27
CA ALA A 130 -10.59 7.80 -1.95
C ALA A 130 -9.38 7.56 -1.03
N TRP A 131 -9.48 7.94 0.24
CA TRP A 131 -8.47 7.70 1.26
C TRP A 131 -8.22 6.21 1.52
N LYS A 132 -9.25 5.36 1.48
CA LYS A 132 -9.06 3.90 1.56
C LYS A 132 -8.20 3.34 0.42
N VAL A 133 -8.34 3.90 -0.79
CA VAL A 133 -7.51 3.52 -1.93
C VAL A 133 -6.07 3.96 -1.72
N TRP A 134 -5.87 5.16 -1.19
CA TRP A 134 -4.56 5.64 -0.77
C TRP A 134 -3.90 4.70 0.24
N GLN A 135 -4.60 4.43 1.33
CA GLN A 135 -4.12 3.68 2.47
C GLN A 135 -3.82 2.21 2.14
N HIS A 136 -4.69 1.54 1.38
CA HIS A 136 -4.57 0.11 1.11
C HIS A 136 -4.03 -0.22 -0.28
N GLY A 137 -4.17 0.68 -1.25
CA GLY A 137 -3.69 0.46 -2.63
C GLY A 137 -2.19 0.68 -2.79
N GLY A 138 -1.57 1.53 -1.96
CA GLY A 138 -0.11 1.72 -1.91
C GLY A 138 0.52 2.42 -3.13
N GLU A 139 -0.27 2.80 -4.13
CA GLU A 139 0.16 3.57 -5.30
C GLU A 139 0.10 5.06 -4.99
N ILE A 140 1.05 5.51 -4.16
CA ILE A 140 1.12 6.87 -3.63
C ILE A 140 2.30 7.64 -4.22
N VAL A 141 2.16 8.97 -4.29
CA VAL A 141 3.25 9.87 -4.69
C VAL A 141 4.31 9.89 -3.59
N SER A 142 5.58 9.78 -3.97
CA SER A 142 6.68 9.92 -3.01
C SER A 142 6.91 11.38 -2.63
N SER A 143 7.50 11.64 -1.45
CA SER A 143 7.82 13.01 -1.03
C SER A 143 8.80 13.73 -1.97
N ARG A 144 9.71 13.01 -2.63
CA ARG A 144 10.60 13.57 -3.66
C ARG A 144 9.87 13.95 -4.94
N GLN A 145 8.91 13.13 -5.38
CA GLN A 145 8.06 13.49 -6.51
C GLN A 145 7.17 14.69 -6.19
N ALA A 146 6.70 14.79 -4.94
CA ALA A 146 5.95 15.95 -4.48
C ALA A 146 6.81 17.21 -4.48
N GLU A 147 8.04 17.14 -3.95
CA GLU A 147 9.02 18.24 -3.99
C GLU A 147 9.27 18.69 -5.43
N CYS A 148 9.64 17.78 -6.35
CA CYS A 148 9.86 18.11 -7.76
C CYS A 148 8.66 18.81 -8.42
N ALA A 149 7.44 18.38 -8.09
CA ALA A 149 6.22 18.98 -8.64
C ALA A 149 5.91 20.36 -8.02
N LEU A 150 6.26 20.58 -6.75
CA LEU A 150 6.09 21.86 -6.06
C LEU A 150 7.13 22.91 -6.48
N THR A 151 8.37 22.49 -6.72
CA THR A 151 9.47 23.37 -7.12
C THR A 151 9.53 23.62 -8.62
N ASP A 152 8.75 22.87 -9.41
CA ASP A 152 8.85 22.84 -10.88
C ASP A 152 10.24 22.41 -11.38
N GLU A 153 10.93 21.59 -10.59
CA GLU A 153 12.27 21.07 -10.87
C GLU A 153 12.22 19.55 -11.08
N PRO A 154 12.35 19.04 -12.32
CA PRO A 154 12.31 17.61 -12.58
C PRO A 154 13.55 16.89 -12.02
N LEU A 155 13.43 15.58 -11.83
CA LEU A 155 14.56 14.73 -11.44
C LEU A 155 15.71 14.87 -12.45
N PRO A 156 16.95 15.08 -11.98
CA PRO A 156 18.13 15.08 -12.84
C PRO A 156 18.23 13.79 -13.68
N GLU A 157 18.60 13.91 -14.96
CA GLU A 157 18.63 12.79 -15.91
C GLU A 157 19.63 11.70 -15.51
N ASP A 158 20.75 12.09 -14.90
CA ASP A 158 21.74 11.19 -14.32
C ASP A 158 21.14 10.37 -13.17
N LEU A 159 20.43 11.01 -12.25
CA LEU A 159 19.75 10.33 -11.14
C LEU A 159 18.64 9.39 -11.64
N ALA A 160 17.88 9.79 -12.66
CA ALA A 160 16.89 8.94 -13.29
C ALA A 160 17.54 7.70 -13.93
N THR A 161 18.69 7.87 -14.58
CA THR A 161 19.49 6.78 -15.17
C THR A 161 20.00 5.84 -14.07
N GLU A 162 20.60 6.37 -13.00
CA GLU A 162 21.05 5.59 -11.85
C GLU A 162 19.92 4.77 -11.21
N GLY A 163 18.72 5.37 -11.12
CA GLY A 163 17.51 4.71 -10.64
C GLY A 163 17.09 3.55 -11.52
N ALA A 164 17.11 3.71 -12.84
CA ALA A 164 16.81 2.64 -13.80
C ALA A 164 17.81 1.49 -13.68
N GLU A 165 19.11 1.78 -13.61
CA GLU A 165 20.13 0.76 -13.40
C GLU A 165 20.00 0.06 -12.05
N ALA A 166 19.64 0.80 -10.99
CA ALA A 166 19.42 0.23 -9.67
C ALA A 166 18.26 -0.79 -9.69
N ARG A 167 17.18 -0.50 -10.42
CA ARG A 167 16.06 -1.43 -10.60
C ARG A 167 16.51 -2.72 -11.28
N GLU A 168 17.30 -2.64 -12.33
CA GLU A 168 17.84 -3.82 -13.02
C GLU A 168 18.81 -4.64 -12.14
N ARG A 169 19.66 -3.96 -11.36
CA ARG A 169 20.52 -4.63 -10.37
C ARG A 169 19.71 -5.34 -9.30
N ILE A 170 18.62 -4.75 -8.82
CA ILE A 170 17.72 -5.38 -7.83
C ILE A 170 17.05 -6.61 -8.44
N ARG A 171 16.46 -6.50 -9.64
CA ARG A 171 15.80 -7.62 -10.35
C ARG A 171 16.78 -8.78 -10.56
N THR A 172 17.99 -8.49 -11.03
CA THR A 172 19.04 -9.50 -11.24
C THR A 172 19.40 -10.20 -9.94
N ARG A 173 19.63 -9.46 -8.86
CA ARG A 173 19.99 -10.03 -7.55
C ARG A 173 18.86 -10.89 -6.97
N LEU A 174 17.63 -10.42 -7.07
CA LEU A 174 16.47 -11.18 -6.62
C LEU A 174 16.33 -12.47 -7.43
N GLY A 175 16.51 -12.44 -8.76
CA GLY A 175 16.46 -13.64 -9.59
C GLY A 175 17.49 -14.69 -9.19
N ILE A 176 18.71 -14.27 -8.83
CA ILE A 176 19.73 -15.17 -8.28
C ILE A 176 19.30 -15.77 -6.94
N LEU A 177 18.71 -14.96 -6.04
CA LEU A 177 18.31 -15.39 -4.70
C LEU A 177 17.09 -16.32 -4.71
N THR A 178 16.14 -16.09 -5.64
CA THR A 178 14.90 -16.87 -5.74
C THR A 178 15.02 -18.03 -6.73
N GLY A 179 16.02 -18.02 -7.62
CA GLY A 179 16.12 -18.96 -8.73
C GLY A 179 15.19 -18.64 -9.91
N GLU A 180 14.58 -17.45 -9.92
CA GLU A 180 13.62 -17.00 -10.93
C GLU A 180 14.28 -16.13 -12.00
N SER A 181 13.63 -16.02 -13.17
CA SER A 181 14.05 -15.07 -14.21
C SER A 181 13.87 -13.63 -13.71
N PRO A 182 14.83 -12.71 -13.96
CA PRO A 182 14.61 -11.29 -13.72
C PRO A 182 13.36 -10.75 -14.42
N ASP A 183 12.97 -11.32 -15.56
CA ASP A 183 11.75 -10.96 -16.31
C ASP A 183 10.45 -11.28 -15.57
N ASP A 184 10.48 -12.20 -14.62
CA ASP A 184 9.36 -12.55 -13.75
C ASP A 184 9.39 -11.77 -12.41
N ILE A 185 10.30 -10.79 -12.28
CA ILE A 185 10.47 -9.96 -11.07
C ILE A 185 10.03 -8.52 -11.33
N PHE A 186 8.96 -8.12 -10.65
CA PHE A 186 8.33 -6.81 -10.80
C PHE A 186 8.56 -5.96 -9.54
N LEU A 187 9.11 -4.76 -9.71
CA LEU A 187 9.37 -3.82 -8.61
C LEU A 187 8.23 -2.79 -8.48
N PHE A 188 7.71 -2.67 -7.27
CA PHE A 188 6.65 -1.73 -6.92
C PHE A 188 7.15 -0.68 -5.92
N SER A 189 6.43 0.44 -5.80
CA SER A 189 6.75 1.51 -4.86
C SER A 189 6.54 1.13 -3.39
N SER A 190 5.72 0.10 -3.13
CA SER A 190 5.47 -0.44 -1.79
C SER A 190 4.98 -1.90 -1.86
N GLY A 191 5.03 -2.60 -0.73
CA GLY A 191 4.43 -3.94 -0.61
C GLY A 191 2.92 -3.93 -0.88
N MET A 192 2.20 -2.89 -0.45
CA MET A 192 0.76 -2.78 -0.72
C MET A 192 0.47 -2.55 -2.20
N ALA A 193 1.31 -1.79 -2.92
CA ALA A 193 1.19 -1.65 -4.36
C ALA A 193 1.40 -3.00 -5.08
N ALA A 194 2.34 -3.82 -4.61
CA ALA A 194 2.55 -5.17 -5.13
C ALA A 194 1.33 -6.07 -4.88
N ILE A 195 0.81 -6.12 -3.64
CA ILE A 195 -0.37 -6.91 -3.27
C ILE A 195 -1.60 -6.47 -4.07
N ALA A 196 -1.83 -5.16 -4.18
CA ALA A 196 -2.92 -4.61 -4.97
C ALA A 196 -2.77 -4.92 -6.47
N ALA A 197 -1.55 -4.92 -7.01
CA ALA A 197 -1.29 -5.29 -8.39
C ALA A 197 -1.57 -6.77 -8.67
N VAL A 198 -1.06 -7.67 -7.81
CA VAL A 198 -1.34 -9.12 -7.91
C VAL A 198 -2.82 -9.39 -7.78
N HIS A 199 -3.49 -8.77 -6.81
CA HIS A 199 -4.94 -8.89 -6.61
C HIS A 199 -5.73 -8.48 -7.86
N ARG A 200 -5.37 -7.37 -8.52
CA ARG A 200 -6.00 -6.98 -9.79
C ARG A 200 -5.71 -7.97 -10.92
N ALA A 201 -4.49 -8.48 -11.01
CA ALA A 201 -4.09 -9.43 -12.05
C ALA A 201 -4.91 -10.73 -11.92
N VAL A 202 -5.05 -11.27 -10.72
CA VAL A 202 -5.84 -12.50 -10.52
C VAL A 202 -7.32 -12.29 -10.82
N LEU A 203 -7.89 -11.13 -10.46
CA LEU A 203 -9.28 -10.81 -10.79
C LEU A 203 -9.51 -10.51 -12.28
N ALA A 204 -8.47 -10.12 -13.02
CA ALA A 204 -8.53 -10.00 -14.47
C ALA A 204 -8.56 -11.38 -15.16
N ILE A 205 -7.90 -12.38 -14.58
CA ILE A 205 -7.87 -13.76 -15.09
C ILE A 205 -9.13 -14.52 -14.66
N ARG A 206 -9.56 -14.35 -13.41
CA ARG A 206 -10.68 -15.06 -12.77
C ARG A 206 -11.71 -14.08 -12.20
N SER A 207 -12.39 -13.37 -13.10
CA SER A 207 -13.33 -12.29 -12.74
C SER A 207 -14.59 -12.79 -12.05
N GLY A 208 -15.13 -11.99 -11.12
CA GLY A 208 -16.41 -12.27 -10.47
C GLY A 208 -16.37 -13.33 -9.37
N LEU A 209 -15.20 -13.89 -9.07
CA LEU A 209 -15.00 -14.86 -7.99
C LEU A 209 -14.35 -14.20 -6.76
N PRO A 210 -14.66 -14.65 -5.53
CA PRO A 210 -13.99 -14.17 -4.33
C PRO A 210 -12.56 -14.70 -4.25
N THR A 211 -11.66 -13.97 -3.61
CA THR A 211 -10.36 -14.51 -3.18
C THR A 211 -10.51 -15.20 -1.81
N VAL A 212 -9.52 -16.00 -1.42
CA VAL A 212 -9.48 -16.61 -0.09
C VAL A 212 -8.17 -16.25 0.59
N GLN A 213 -8.24 -15.82 1.85
CA GLN A 213 -7.07 -15.62 2.71
C GLN A 213 -6.90 -16.83 3.62
N VAL A 214 -5.74 -17.49 3.55
CA VAL A 214 -5.35 -18.59 4.44
C VAL A 214 -4.18 -18.15 5.32
N GLU A 215 -4.29 -18.39 6.62
CA GLU A 215 -3.39 -17.83 7.65
C GLU A 215 -3.47 -16.30 7.75
N PHE A 216 -3.11 -15.78 8.92
CA PHE A 216 -3.23 -14.35 9.23
C PHE A 216 -2.19 -13.54 8.43
N PRO A 217 -2.60 -12.61 7.55
CA PRO A 217 -1.64 -11.81 6.81
C PRO A 217 -1.29 -10.53 7.56
N TYR A 218 -0.33 -9.77 7.05
CA TYR A 218 -0.34 -8.34 7.28
C TYR A 218 -1.74 -7.76 7.03
N VAL A 219 -2.34 -7.11 8.04
CA VAL A 219 -3.79 -6.82 8.08
C VAL A 219 -4.32 -6.12 6.83
N ASP A 220 -3.54 -5.21 6.23
CA ASP A 220 -3.96 -4.47 5.05
C ASP A 220 -3.97 -5.31 3.76
N ALA A 221 -3.24 -6.43 3.71
CA ALA A 221 -3.30 -7.36 2.59
C ALA A 221 -4.70 -8.00 2.46
N LEU A 222 -5.33 -8.33 3.59
CA LEU A 222 -6.72 -8.78 3.61
C LEU A 222 -7.67 -7.62 3.26
N LYS A 223 -7.36 -6.38 3.64
CA LYS A 223 -8.17 -5.21 3.24
C LYS A 223 -8.18 -4.98 1.75
N VAL A 224 -7.07 -5.19 1.05
CA VAL A 224 -7.04 -5.17 -0.43
C VAL A 224 -8.06 -6.16 -1.01
N GLN A 225 -8.05 -7.40 -0.52
CA GLN A 225 -8.96 -8.45 -0.98
C GLN A 225 -10.43 -8.09 -0.68
N GLN A 226 -10.73 -7.66 0.54
CA GLN A 226 -12.07 -7.29 0.99
C GLN A 226 -12.62 -6.03 0.30
N HIS A 227 -11.77 -5.07 -0.03
CA HIS A 227 -12.20 -3.78 -0.55
C HIS A 227 -12.21 -3.72 -2.07
N PHE A 228 -11.18 -4.23 -2.73
CA PHE A 228 -11.01 -4.03 -4.17
C PHE A 228 -11.63 -5.15 -5.02
N GLY A 229 -11.99 -6.29 -4.42
CA GLY A 229 -12.72 -7.36 -5.10
C GLY A 229 -14.24 -7.15 -5.08
N GLN A 230 -14.91 -7.35 -6.21
CA GLN A 230 -16.38 -7.23 -6.29
C GLN A 230 -17.09 -8.31 -5.45
N SER A 231 -16.57 -9.53 -5.47
CA SER A 231 -17.10 -10.67 -4.72
C SER A 231 -16.51 -10.79 -3.31
N GLY A 232 -15.67 -9.83 -2.90
CA GLY A 232 -15.01 -9.80 -1.61
C GLY A 232 -13.99 -10.92 -1.42
N ALA A 233 -13.74 -11.25 -0.15
CA ALA A 233 -12.78 -12.25 0.28
C ALA A 233 -13.40 -13.21 1.29
N ILE A 234 -13.07 -14.49 1.18
CA ILE A 234 -13.35 -15.52 2.18
C ILE A 234 -12.17 -15.53 3.17
N ASP A 235 -12.47 -15.34 4.44
CA ASP A 235 -11.46 -15.24 5.50
C ASP A 235 -11.28 -16.59 6.21
N LEU A 236 -10.14 -17.24 5.96
CA LEU A 236 -9.68 -18.46 6.62
C LEU A 236 -8.38 -18.20 7.40
N SER A 237 -8.21 -16.98 7.94
CA SER A 237 -6.98 -16.57 8.65
C SER A 237 -6.66 -17.41 9.89
N VAL A 238 -7.64 -18.13 10.46
CA VAL A 238 -7.49 -18.97 11.66
C VAL A 238 -7.86 -20.44 11.36
N ALA A 239 -7.71 -20.88 10.11
CA ALA A 239 -7.94 -22.27 9.69
C ALA A 239 -7.11 -23.27 10.54
N PRO A 240 -7.71 -24.23 11.25
CA PRO A 240 -6.96 -25.15 12.12
C PRO A 240 -6.04 -26.12 11.36
N GLN A 241 -6.27 -26.37 10.07
CA GLN A 241 -5.60 -27.44 9.30
C GLN A 241 -4.66 -26.89 8.21
N GLY A 242 -4.18 -25.65 8.36
CA GLY A 242 -3.25 -25.05 7.39
C GLY A 242 -3.87 -24.80 6.02
N GLY A 243 -5.21 -24.82 5.91
CA GLY A 243 -6.00 -24.38 4.75
C GLY A 243 -6.40 -25.46 3.76
N VAL A 244 -5.76 -26.63 3.73
CA VAL A 244 -5.98 -27.63 2.67
C VAL A 244 -7.37 -28.25 2.74
N GLU A 245 -7.79 -28.68 3.93
CA GLU A 245 -9.11 -29.27 4.15
C GLU A 245 -10.21 -28.23 3.96
N GLU A 246 -10.01 -27.01 4.46
CA GLU A 246 -10.98 -25.92 4.36
C GLU A 246 -11.20 -25.50 2.89
N ILE A 247 -10.11 -25.32 2.12
CA ILE A 247 -10.20 -25.04 0.68
C ILE A 247 -10.80 -26.22 -0.07
N GLY A 248 -10.41 -27.46 0.27
CA GLY A 248 -10.97 -28.67 -0.34
C GLY A 248 -12.48 -28.76 -0.15
N ALA A 249 -12.96 -28.49 1.06
CA ALA A 249 -14.38 -28.49 1.39
C ALA A 249 -15.16 -27.40 0.63
N LEU A 250 -14.62 -26.17 0.56
CA LEU A 250 -15.20 -25.07 -0.23
C LEU A 250 -15.37 -25.48 -1.70
N LEU A 251 -14.31 -25.99 -2.30
CA LEU A 251 -14.28 -26.40 -3.71
C LEU A 251 -15.17 -27.61 -4.01
N ALA A 252 -15.32 -28.55 -3.07
CA ALA A 252 -16.22 -29.69 -3.17
C ALA A 252 -17.70 -29.28 -3.01
N GLY A 253 -17.97 -28.24 -2.21
CA GLY A 253 -19.29 -27.64 -2.03
C GLY A 253 -19.78 -26.80 -3.22
N GLY A 254 -18.98 -26.67 -4.28
CA GLY A 254 -19.32 -25.91 -5.49
C GLY A 254 -18.97 -24.43 -5.44
N GLN A 255 -18.30 -23.95 -4.39
CA GLN A 255 -17.77 -22.58 -4.33
C GLN A 255 -16.47 -22.51 -5.14
N ASP A 256 -16.50 -21.78 -6.25
CA ASP A 256 -15.27 -21.44 -7.00
C ASP A 256 -14.64 -20.15 -6.46
N ILE A 257 -13.33 -19.99 -6.67
CA ILE A 257 -12.53 -18.91 -6.11
C ILE A 257 -11.54 -18.36 -7.15
N ALA A 258 -11.19 -17.07 -7.01
CA ALA A 258 -10.26 -16.40 -7.89
C ALA A 258 -8.80 -16.75 -7.58
N ALA A 259 -8.46 -16.89 -6.30
CA ALA A 259 -7.10 -17.14 -5.85
C ALA A 259 -7.09 -17.47 -4.35
N VAL A 260 -6.01 -18.11 -3.90
CA VAL A 260 -5.68 -18.26 -2.48
C VAL A 260 -4.47 -17.40 -2.15
N PHE A 261 -4.59 -16.52 -1.18
CA PHE A 261 -3.52 -15.73 -0.60
C PHE A 261 -3.11 -16.34 0.74
N SER A 262 -1.82 -16.36 1.04
CA SER A 262 -1.28 -16.77 2.33
C SER A 262 -0.04 -15.95 2.68
N GLU A 263 0.42 -16.08 3.94
CA GLU A 263 1.65 -15.45 4.43
C GLU A 263 2.42 -16.50 5.24
N ALA A 264 3.72 -16.62 4.99
CA ALA A 264 4.56 -17.66 5.58
C ALA A 264 5.92 -17.10 6.07
N PRO A 265 6.16 -17.03 7.39
CA PRO A 265 5.23 -17.26 8.48
C PRO A 265 4.23 -16.09 8.63
N SER A 266 3.03 -16.38 9.15
CA SER A 266 1.98 -15.38 9.35
C SER A 266 2.34 -14.33 10.42
N ASN A 267 1.96 -13.08 10.19
CA ASN A 267 2.11 -11.99 11.14
C ASN A 267 0.81 -11.75 11.92
N PRO A 268 0.75 -11.80 13.27
CA PRO A 268 1.87 -12.01 14.21
C PRO A 268 1.97 -13.45 14.72
N LEU A 269 1.13 -14.38 14.23
CA LEU A 269 0.93 -15.69 14.85
C LEU A 269 2.05 -16.70 14.58
N LEU A 270 2.94 -16.39 13.63
CA LEU A 270 4.07 -17.22 13.19
C LEU A 270 3.67 -18.64 12.76
N ARG A 271 2.47 -18.78 12.22
CA ARG A 271 1.97 -20.03 11.65
C ARG A 271 2.33 -20.11 10.16
N THR A 272 2.24 -21.28 9.57
CA THR A 272 2.50 -21.47 8.14
C THR A 272 1.46 -22.41 7.58
N ALA A 273 0.81 -21.99 6.49
CA ALA A 273 -0.12 -22.81 5.75
C ALA A 273 0.60 -24.04 5.17
N ASP A 274 -0.13 -25.12 4.88
CA ASP A 274 0.45 -26.24 4.12
C ASP A 274 0.53 -25.85 2.64
N LEU A 275 1.58 -25.09 2.29
CA LEU A 275 1.81 -24.58 0.94
C LEU A 275 1.96 -25.70 -0.09
N THR A 276 2.47 -26.87 0.31
CA THR A 276 2.63 -28.01 -0.60
C THR A 276 1.28 -28.64 -0.91
N GLY A 277 0.46 -28.88 0.12
CA GLY A 277 -0.90 -29.38 -0.03
C GLY A 277 -1.80 -28.41 -0.80
N LEU A 278 -1.72 -27.11 -0.48
CA LEU A 278 -2.46 -26.06 -1.18
C LEU A 278 -2.07 -26.01 -2.66
N ARG A 279 -0.78 -26.00 -2.98
CA ARG A 279 -0.32 -26.03 -4.37
C ARG A 279 -0.91 -27.23 -5.13
N ALA A 280 -0.77 -28.43 -4.59
CA ALA A 280 -1.24 -29.65 -5.24
C ALA A 280 -2.76 -29.65 -5.48
N LEU A 281 -3.52 -29.05 -4.57
CA LEU A 281 -4.98 -28.91 -4.67
C LEU A 281 -5.39 -27.86 -5.73
N LEU A 282 -4.71 -26.71 -5.75
CA LEU A 282 -5.07 -25.55 -6.57
C LEU A 282 -4.60 -25.66 -8.01
N GLU A 283 -3.44 -26.29 -8.25
CA GLU A 283 -2.83 -26.46 -9.58
C GLU A 283 -3.75 -27.25 -10.52
N GLN A 284 -4.44 -28.28 -10.00
CA GLN A 284 -5.41 -29.09 -10.78
C GLN A 284 -6.59 -28.28 -11.33
N ARG A 285 -6.88 -27.12 -10.74
CA ARG A 285 -8.00 -26.24 -11.10
C ARG A 285 -7.55 -24.93 -11.74
N GLY A 286 -6.23 -24.72 -11.91
CA GLY A 286 -5.68 -23.46 -12.40
C GLY A 286 -6.02 -22.28 -11.50
N ILE A 287 -6.08 -22.50 -10.17
CA ILE A 287 -6.31 -21.44 -9.19
C ILE A 287 -4.94 -20.94 -8.70
N PRO A 288 -4.62 -19.65 -8.82
CA PRO A 288 -3.37 -19.10 -8.31
C PRO A 288 -3.24 -19.22 -6.78
N LEU A 289 -2.04 -19.58 -6.32
CA LEU A 289 -1.60 -19.47 -4.93
C LEU A 289 -0.61 -18.31 -4.82
N ILE A 290 -0.87 -17.37 -3.93
CA ILE A 290 -0.05 -16.18 -3.65
C ILE A 290 0.47 -16.31 -2.24
N VAL A 291 1.78 -16.14 -2.06
CA VAL A 291 2.50 -16.19 -0.77
C VAL A 291 3.36 -14.96 -0.62
#